data_AF-A0A1E1W7H6-F1
#
_entry.id   AF-A0A1E1W7H6-F1
#
_cell.length_a   1.000
_cell.length_b   1.000
_cell.length_c   1.000
_cell.angle_alpha   90.00
_cell.angle_beta   90.00
_cell.angle_gamma   90.00
#
_symmetry.space_group_name_H-M   'P 1'
#
loop_
_entity.id
_entity.type
_entity.pdbx_description
1 polymer ?
#
loop_
_entity_poly.entity_id
_entity_poly.type
_entity_poly.pdbx_seq_one_letter_code
_entity_poly.pdbx_strand_id
1 'polypeptide(L)'
;PRAHFLQLLAATHAITMHSEPVYQAVVRAGTLLLQLGALTQRPDLDREISQDSLYLAAAAKQLVIDEVDPNGNPQPPSEPVQNPPEPSPSKDKEDPDGVWSITLEQFLATMLAEEELEEFFNKQVSLLPALEALRQRDRLHSMS
;
A
#
# COMPACT_ATOMS: atom_id res chain seq x y z
N PRO A 1 6.14 10.39 0.27
CA PRO A 1 5.41 9.35 -0.52
C PRO A 1 4.33 9.92 -1.45
N ARG A 2 3.32 10.63 -0.91
CA ARG A 2 2.22 11.22 -1.69
C ARG A 2 2.68 12.21 -2.77
N ALA A 3 3.66 13.07 -2.48
CA ALA A 3 4.18 14.02 -3.46
C ALA A 3 4.79 13.33 -4.70
N HIS A 4 5.55 12.25 -4.51
CA HIS A 4 6.11 11.47 -5.61
C HIS A 4 5.02 10.80 -6.45
N PHE A 5 3.98 10.24 -5.81
CA PHE A 5 2.82 9.71 -6.51
C PHE A 5 2.13 10.78 -7.38
N LEU A 6 1.89 11.98 -6.83
CA LEU A 6 1.25 13.06 -7.58
C LEU A 6 2.11 13.55 -8.74
N GLN A 7 3.43 13.63 -8.56
CA GLN A 7 4.36 13.95 -9.64
C GLN A 7 4.34 12.89 -10.74
N LEU A 8 4.33 11.61 -10.38
CA LEU A 8 4.25 10.53 -11.34
C LEU A 8 2.92 10.55 -12.10
N LEU A 9 1.80 10.72 -11.40
CA LEU A 9 0.49 10.86 -12.02
C LEU A 9 0.43 12.07 -12.96
N ALA A 10 1.01 13.21 -12.58
CA ALA A 10 1.10 14.40 -13.42
C ALA A 10 1.97 14.17 -14.67
N ALA A 11 3.07 13.43 -14.55
CA ALA A 11 3.90 13.08 -15.69
C ALA A 11 3.16 12.14 -16.66
N THR A 12 2.45 11.12 -16.15
CA THR A 12 1.63 10.23 -16.97
C THR A 12 0.52 10.99 -17.68
N HIS A 13 -0.19 11.87 -16.96
CA HIS A 13 -1.19 12.78 -17.51
C HIS A 13 -0.62 13.62 -18.67
N ALA A 14 0.57 14.19 -18.49
CA ALA A 14 1.18 15.03 -19.50
C ALA A 14 1.50 14.28 -20.80
N ILE A 15 1.87 13.00 -20.71
CA ILE A 15 2.21 12.17 -21.88
C ILE A 15 0.93 11.70 -22.60
N THR A 16 -0.16 11.47 -21.86
CA THR A 16 -1.39 10.89 -22.42
C THR A 16 -2.45 11.92 -22.83
N MET A 17 -2.28 13.20 -22.49
CA MET A 17 -3.25 14.27 -22.77
C MET A 17 -3.64 14.41 -24.24
N HIS A 18 -2.83 13.90 -25.17
CA HIS A 18 -3.06 14.00 -26.61
C HIS A 18 -4.10 12.99 -27.15
N SER A 19 -4.46 11.98 -26.36
CA SER A 19 -5.43 10.95 -26.71
C SER A 19 -6.52 10.88 -25.65
N GLU A 20 -7.72 11.34 -25.98
CA GLU A 20 -8.87 11.34 -25.07
C GLU A 20 -9.12 9.98 -24.37
N PRO A 21 -9.13 8.81 -25.06
CA PRO A 21 -9.39 7.54 -24.37
C PRO A 21 -8.30 7.16 -23.36
N VAL A 22 -7.03 7.39 -23.71
CA VAL A 22 -5.87 7.12 -22.84
C VAL A 22 -5.83 8.09 -21.67
N TYR A 23 -6.14 9.36 -21.94
CA TYR A 23 -6.27 10.39 -20.92
C TYR A 23 -7.33 10.03 -19.88
N GLN A 24 -8.53 9.63 -20.33
CA GLN A 24 -9.60 9.22 -19.43
C GLN A 24 -9.20 7.99 -18.60
N ALA A 25 -8.48 7.04 -19.17
CA ALA A 25 -7.95 5.89 -18.43
C ALA A 25 -7.01 6.31 -17.29
N VAL A 26 -6.08 7.26 -17.53
CA VAL A 26 -5.20 7.81 -16.47
C VAL A 26 -6.01 8.48 -15.37
N VAL A 27 -7.04 9.25 -15.73
CA VAL A 27 -7.89 9.93 -14.75
C VAL A 27 -8.66 8.92 -13.90
N ARG A 28 -9.22 7.87 -14.51
CA ARG A 28 -9.92 6.78 -13.78
C ARG A 28 -8.99 6.06 -12.82
N ALA A 29 -7.86 5.55 -13.31
CA ALA A 29 -6.87 4.84 -12.49
C ALA A 29 -6.30 5.74 -11.37
N GLY A 30 -5.95 6.99 -11.68
CA GLY A 30 -5.45 7.96 -10.71
C GLY A 30 -6.49 8.31 -9.63
N THR A 31 -7.76 8.43 -10.02
CA THR A 31 -8.87 8.68 -9.08
C THR A 31 -9.07 7.49 -8.14
N LEU A 32 -9.03 6.25 -8.67
CA LEU A 32 -9.11 5.03 -7.88
C LEU A 32 -8.00 4.96 -6.82
N LEU A 33 -6.76 5.24 -7.20
CA LEU A 33 -5.63 5.26 -6.27
C LEU A 33 -5.79 6.31 -5.17
N LEU A 34 -6.25 7.52 -5.52
CA LEU A 34 -6.53 8.58 -4.56
C LEU A 34 -7.67 8.23 -3.60
N GLN A 35 -8.73 7.59 -4.11
CA GLN A 35 -9.87 7.13 -3.31
C GLN A 35 -9.46 6.02 -2.34
N LEU A 36 -8.63 5.06 -2.79
CA LEU A 36 -8.07 4.04 -1.91
C LEU A 36 -7.28 4.67 -0.77
N GLY A 37 -6.54 5.74 -1.06
CA GLY A 37 -5.82 6.48 -0.03
C GLY A 37 -6.68 7.21 0.98
N ALA A 38 -7.79 7.77 0.53
CA ALA A 38 -8.77 8.38 1.43
C ALA A 38 -9.42 7.35 2.37
N LEU A 39 -9.62 6.10 1.92
CA LEU A 39 -10.18 5.02 2.74
C LEU A 39 -9.19 4.45 3.77
N THR A 40 -7.89 4.46 3.46
CA THR A 40 -6.85 4.00 4.39
C THR A 40 -6.58 4.96 5.54
N GLN A 41 -6.93 6.24 5.39
CA GLN A 41 -7.02 7.17 6.51
C GLN A 41 -8.30 6.86 7.29
N ARG A 42 -8.28 5.78 8.07
CA ARG A 42 -9.29 5.63 9.10
C ARG A 42 -9.16 6.86 10.00
N PRO A 43 -10.24 7.61 10.29
CA PRO A 43 -10.19 8.56 11.38
C PRO A 43 -9.67 7.82 12.60
N ASP A 44 -8.84 8.47 13.40
CA ASP A 44 -8.59 8.06 14.78
C ASP A 44 -9.96 8.08 15.48
N LEU A 45 -10.77 7.04 15.26
CA LEU A 45 -11.74 6.63 16.24
C LEU A 45 -10.85 6.31 17.40
N ASP A 46 -10.85 7.22 18.39
CA ASP A 46 -10.44 6.94 19.76
C ASP A 46 -10.96 5.54 20.04
N ARG A 47 -10.07 4.55 19.89
CA ARG A 47 -10.28 3.23 20.42
C ARG A 47 -10.19 3.51 21.89
N GLU A 48 -11.30 3.96 22.49
CA GLU A 48 -11.61 3.71 23.87
C GLU A 48 -11.57 2.20 23.99
N ILE A 49 -10.36 1.68 24.18
CA ILE A 49 -10.10 0.30 24.52
C ILE A 49 -10.91 0.15 25.81
N SER A 50 -12.05 -0.54 25.73
CA SER A 50 -12.82 -0.92 26.90
C SER A 50 -11.95 -1.92 27.67
N GLN A 51 -11.04 -1.38 28.49
CA GLN A 51 -9.97 -2.11 29.17
C GLN A 51 -10.49 -2.96 30.34
N ASP A 52 -11.76 -2.86 30.71
CA ASP A 52 -12.13 -3.20 32.08
C ASP A 52 -12.85 -4.54 32.28
N SER A 53 -13.37 -5.19 31.25
CA SER A 53 -14.19 -6.40 31.49
C SER A 53 -13.53 -7.71 31.05
N LEU A 54 -12.94 -7.77 29.85
CA LEU A 54 -12.42 -9.02 29.30
C LEU A 54 -11.00 -9.35 29.77
N TYR A 55 -10.14 -8.33 29.87
CA TYR A 55 -8.75 -8.50 30.32
C TYR A 55 -8.68 -8.94 31.79
N LEU A 56 -9.45 -8.27 32.66
CA LEU A 56 -9.63 -8.67 34.06
C LEU A 56 -10.25 -10.08 34.19
N ALA A 57 -11.26 -10.43 33.38
CA ALA A 57 -11.86 -11.76 33.41
C ALA A 57 -10.92 -12.87 32.92
N ALA A 58 -10.05 -12.59 31.96
CA ALA A 58 -9.04 -13.53 31.47
C ALA A 58 -7.88 -13.71 32.47
N ALA A 59 -7.41 -12.62 33.09
CA ALA A 59 -6.40 -12.66 34.14
C ALA A 59 -6.89 -13.40 35.39
N ALA A 60 -8.16 -13.22 35.76
CA ALA A 60 -8.78 -13.95 36.87
C ALA A 60 -8.92 -15.45 36.59
N LYS A 61 -9.09 -15.87 35.32
CA LYS A 61 -9.17 -17.29 34.94
C LYS A 61 -7.82 -18.01 34.94
N GLN A 62 -6.72 -17.30 34.74
CA GLN A 62 -5.37 -17.89 34.77
C GLN A 62 -4.88 -18.20 36.20
N LEU A 63 -5.50 -17.62 37.23
CA LEU A 63 -5.20 -17.92 38.63
C LEU A 63 -5.96 -19.14 39.18
N VAL A 64 -6.86 -19.75 38.39
CA VAL A 64 -7.64 -20.93 38.78
C VAL A 64 -7.34 -22.07 37.80
N ILE A 65 -6.07 -22.41 37.67
CA ILE A 65 -5.69 -23.77 37.30
C ILE A 65 -5.25 -24.41 38.61
N ASP A 66 -6.21 -24.94 39.36
CA ASP A 66 -5.91 -25.92 40.40
C ASP A 66 -5.26 -27.11 39.68
N GLU A 67 -3.94 -27.18 39.70
CA GLU A 67 -3.19 -28.38 39.35
C GLU A 67 -3.54 -29.47 40.37
N VAL A 68 -4.57 -30.24 40.04
CA VAL A 68 -4.85 -31.52 40.69
C VAL A 68 -3.89 -32.53 40.07
N ASP A 69 -2.99 -33.08 40.88
CA ASP A 69 -2.13 -34.20 40.49
C ASP A 69 -3.01 -35.39 40.03
N PRO A 70 -2.56 -36.24 39.09
CA PRO A 70 -3.30 -37.44 38.64
C PRO A 70 -3.86 -38.37 39.74
N ASN A 71 -3.39 -38.23 40.99
CA ASN A 71 -3.79 -38.98 42.17
C ASN A 71 -4.71 -38.19 43.14
N GLY A 72 -5.16 -36.99 42.79
CA GLY A 72 -6.33 -36.33 43.41
C GLY A 72 -6.13 -35.64 44.76
N ASN A 73 -4.89 -35.32 45.18
CA ASN A 73 -4.66 -34.60 46.44
C ASN A 73 -4.36 -33.10 46.22
N PRO A 74 -4.89 -32.18 47.06
CA PRO A 74 -4.61 -30.75 46.96
C PRO A 74 -3.20 -30.42 47.51
N GLN A 75 -2.34 -29.81 46.70
CA GLN A 75 -1.07 -29.22 47.14
C GLN A 75 -1.26 -27.79 47.67
N PRO A 76 -0.49 -27.37 48.70
CA PRO A 76 -0.48 -25.97 49.16
C PRO A 76 0.20 -25.04 48.13
N PRO A 77 -0.21 -23.76 48.06
CA PRO A 77 0.13 -22.86 46.96
C PRO A 77 1.63 -22.53 46.97
N SER A 78 2.31 -22.90 45.89
CA SER A 78 3.66 -22.43 45.58
C SER A 78 3.56 -21.17 44.71
N GLU A 79 4.35 -20.15 45.06
CA GLU A 79 4.32 -18.79 44.51
C GLU A 79 4.47 -18.75 42.97
N PRO A 80 3.82 -17.79 42.27
CA PRO A 80 3.80 -17.78 40.81
C PRO A 80 5.14 -17.33 40.22
N VAL A 81 5.77 -18.22 39.47
CA VAL A 81 6.92 -17.94 38.59
C VAL A 81 6.43 -17.03 37.46
N GLN A 82 6.86 -15.77 37.47
CA GLN A 82 6.69 -14.82 36.39
C GLN A 82 7.49 -15.28 35.16
N ASN A 83 6.82 -15.89 34.19
CA ASN A 83 7.33 -15.97 32.82
C ASN A 83 6.51 -15.00 31.95
N PRO A 84 7.14 -14.03 31.26
CA PRO A 84 6.42 -13.12 30.38
C PRO A 84 5.89 -13.89 29.15
N PRO A 85 4.65 -13.63 28.71
CA PRO A 85 4.09 -14.29 27.54
C PRO A 85 4.82 -13.85 26.27
N GLU A 86 5.30 -14.83 25.51
CA GLU A 86 5.83 -14.63 24.15
C GLU A 86 4.75 -14.03 23.24
N PRO A 87 5.05 -12.99 22.44
CA PRO A 87 4.13 -12.48 21.45
C PRO A 87 4.19 -13.35 20.18
N SER A 88 3.11 -14.06 19.88
CA SER A 88 2.84 -14.74 18.60
C SER A 88 1.90 -13.89 17.72
N PRO A 89 1.84 -14.11 16.39
CA PRO A 89 2.70 -13.50 15.38
C PRO A 89 1.97 -12.40 14.59
N SER A 90 2.74 -11.61 13.83
CA SER A 90 2.26 -10.65 12.84
C SER A 90 1.61 -9.38 13.39
N LYS A 91 2.35 -8.66 14.25
CA LYS A 91 2.33 -7.19 14.14
C LYS A 91 3.14 -6.85 12.89
N ASP A 92 2.47 -6.91 11.73
CA ASP A 92 2.91 -6.07 10.63
C ASP A 92 3.03 -4.67 11.22
N LYS A 93 4.18 -4.05 10.99
CA LYS A 93 4.48 -2.70 11.46
C LYS A 93 3.41 -1.79 10.85
N GLU A 94 2.35 -1.51 11.61
CA GLU A 94 1.51 -0.36 11.38
C GLU A 94 2.47 0.83 11.49
N ASP A 95 2.87 1.37 10.34
CA ASP A 95 3.63 2.61 10.28
C ASP A 95 2.87 3.63 11.13
N PRO A 96 3.50 4.20 12.18
CA PRO A 96 2.81 4.98 13.20
C PRO A 96 2.30 6.35 12.71
N ASP A 97 2.36 6.61 11.41
CA ASP A 97 1.79 7.80 10.79
C ASP A 97 0.86 7.33 9.67
N GLY A 98 -0.45 7.63 9.79
CA GLY A 98 -1.50 7.38 8.77
C GLY A 98 -1.30 8.14 7.44
N VAL A 99 -0.04 8.34 7.03
CA VAL A 99 0.37 8.95 5.78
C VAL A 99 0.21 7.92 4.68
N TRP A 100 -0.89 8.05 3.95
CA TRP A 100 -1.14 7.24 2.77
C TRP A 100 0.08 7.20 1.83
N SER A 101 0.46 5.99 1.46
CA SER A 101 1.51 5.70 0.50
C SER A 101 1.13 4.47 -0.32
N ILE A 102 1.68 4.38 -1.53
CA ILE A 102 1.58 3.21 -2.39
C ILE A 102 2.96 2.89 -2.93
N THR A 103 3.19 1.62 -3.26
CA THR A 103 4.42 1.23 -3.95
C THR A 103 4.33 1.58 -5.45
N LEU A 104 5.47 1.60 -6.13
CA LEU A 104 5.51 1.83 -7.57
C LEU A 104 4.81 0.69 -8.33
N GLU A 105 4.96 -0.54 -7.86
CA GLU A 105 4.35 -1.73 -8.45
C GLU A 105 2.83 -1.65 -8.37
N GLN A 106 2.27 -1.18 -7.26
CA GLN A 106 0.84 -0.94 -7.12
C GLN A 106 0.34 0.13 -8.10
N PHE A 107 1.11 1.21 -8.27
CA PHE A 107 0.81 2.24 -9.26
C PHE A 107 0.79 1.67 -10.68
N LEU A 108 1.85 0.95 -11.06
CA LEU A 108 1.99 0.37 -12.40
C LEU A 108 0.92 -0.68 -12.67
N ALA A 109 0.66 -1.59 -11.72
CA ALA A 109 -0.40 -2.59 -11.84
C ALA A 109 -1.78 -1.94 -12.03
N THR A 110 -2.05 -0.85 -11.33
CA THR A 110 -3.34 -0.14 -11.46
C THR A 110 -3.43 0.61 -12.79
N MET A 111 -2.35 1.22 -13.27
CA MET A 111 -2.32 1.91 -14.56
C MET A 111 -2.44 0.94 -15.73
N LEU A 112 -1.75 -0.20 -15.68
CA LEU A 112 -1.78 -1.23 -16.73
C LEU A 112 -3.04 -2.11 -16.70
N ALA A 113 -3.90 -1.97 -15.69
CA ALA A 113 -5.21 -2.62 -15.66
C ALA A 113 -6.21 -1.98 -16.64
N GLU A 114 -5.97 -0.74 -17.08
CA GLU A 114 -6.75 -0.11 -18.15
C GLU A 114 -6.16 -0.47 -19.52
N GLU A 115 -6.98 -1.11 -20.36
CA GLU A 115 -6.58 -1.60 -21.70
C GLU A 115 -5.99 -0.50 -22.59
N GLU A 116 -6.58 0.70 -22.56
CA GLU A 116 -6.12 1.87 -23.32
C GLU A 116 -4.69 2.29 -22.95
N LEU A 117 -4.32 2.14 -21.68
CA LEU A 117 -2.97 2.44 -21.20
C LEU A 117 -1.98 1.34 -21.55
N GLU A 118 -2.40 0.09 -21.41
CA GLU A 118 -1.61 -1.06 -21.81
C GLU A 118 -1.26 -0.98 -23.30
N GLU A 119 -2.25 -0.75 -24.18
CA GLU A 119 -2.02 -0.63 -25.62
C GLU A 119 -1.13 0.56 -25.95
N PHE A 120 -1.36 1.71 -25.31
CA PHE A 120 -0.57 2.92 -25.52
C PHE A 120 0.92 2.70 -25.20
N PHE A 121 1.24 2.09 -24.06
CA PHE A 121 2.63 1.85 -23.67
C PHE A 121 3.29 0.67 -24.39
N ASN A 122 2.50 -0.27 -24.92
CA ASN A 122 3.02 -1.37 -25.75
C ASN A 122 3.21 -0.99 -27.23
N LYS A 123 2.71 0.17 -27.66
CA LYS A 123 2.79 0.62 -29.04
C LYS A 123 4.25 0.81 -29.48
N GLN A 124 4.66 0.04 -30.50
CA GLN A 124 5.97 0.21 -31.13
C GLN A 124 5.93 1.43 -32.08
N VAL A 125 6.73 2.45 -31.77
CA VAL A 125 6.88 3.63 -32.63
C VAL A 125 8.22 3.54 -33.35
N SER A 126 8.19 3.53 -34.69
CA SER A 126 9.41 3.52 -35.50
C SER A 126 10.14 4.86 -35.38
N LEU A 127 11.43 4.81 -35.04
CA LEU A 127 12.30 5.99 -34.94
C LEU A 127 12.87 6.42 -36.30
N LEU A 128 12.81 5.56 -37.31
CA LEU A 128 13.41 5.81 -38.63
C LEU A 128 12.92 7.13 -39.28
N PRO A 129 11.61 7.44 -39.29
CA PRO A 129 11.13 8.69 -39.88
C PRO A 129 11.69 9.94 -39.18
N ALA A 130 11.84 9.89 -37.85
CA ALA A 130 12.40 11.00 -37.08
C ALA A 130 13.90 11.19 -37.37
N LEU A 131 14.64 10.09 -37.51
CA LEU A 131 16.07 10.14 -37.86
C LEU A 131 16.29 10.66 -39.29
N GLU A 132 15.44 10.27 -40.24
CA GLU A 132 15.49 10.77 -41.61
C GLU A 132 15.18 12.26 -41.69
N ALA A 133 14.16 12.74 -40.96
CA ALA A 133 13.84 14.16 -40.88
C ALA A 133 15.00 14.98 -40.30
N LEU A 134 15.67 14.48 -39.26
CA LEU A 134 16.83 15.13 -38.66
C LEU A 134 18.00 15.21 -39.66
N ARG A 135 18.29 14.11 -40.37
CA ARG A 135 19.32 14.07 -41.41
C ARG A 135 19.05 15.04 -42.55
N GLN A 136 17.79 15.21 -42.95
CA GLN A 136 17.41 16.17 -43.99
C GLN A 136 17.62 17.62 -43.52
N ARG A 137 17.31 17.92 -42.26
CA ARG A 137 17.52 19.25 -41.68
C ARG A 137 19.00 19.64 -41.61
N ASP A 138 19.87 18.73 -41.19
CA ASP A 138 21.33 18.97 -41.17
C ASP A 138 21.90 19.26 -42.56
N ARG A 139 21.39 18.58 -43.60
CA ARG A 139 21.80 18.84 -44.98
C ARG A 139 21.43 20.24 -45.45
N LEU A 140 20.26 20.73 -45.06
CA LEU A 140 19.81 22.08 -45.44
C LEU A 140 20.61 23.17 -44.71
N HIS A 141 21.00 22.94 -43.45
CA HIS A 141 21.83 23.89 -42.71
C HIS A 141 23.31 23.89 -43.12
N SER A 142 23.84 22.77 -43.63
CA SER A 142 25.23 22.69 -44.12
C SER A 142 25.46 23.32 -45.50
N MET A 143 24.40 23.80 -46.18
CA MET A 143 24.47 24.40 -47.52
C MET A 143 24.27 25.93 -47.52
N SER A 144 24.21 26.57 -46.34
CA SER A 144 24.28 28.04 -46.14
C SER A 144 25.64 28.44 -45.60
#